data_AF-A0A9X7QNN8-F1
#
_entry.id   AF-A0A9X7QNN8-F1
#
_cell.length_a   1.000
_cell.length_b   1.000
_cell.length_c   1.000
_cell.angle_alpha   90.00
_cell.angle_beta   90.00
_cell.angle_gamma   90.00
#
_symmetry.space_group_name_H-M   'P 1'
#
loop_
_entity.id
_entity.type
_entity.pdbx_description
1 polymer ?
#
loop_
_entity_poly.entity_id
_entity_poly.type
_entity_poly.pdbx_seq_one_letter_code
_entity_poly.pdbx_strand_id
1 'polypeptide(L)' 'MENIIYIGMDVHKESFSLCALHGTTGEIVREARCASNVSLVKKFVEKLKTKYGEDIKIKAGYEAGCLGYSLHNLL' A
#
# COMPACT_ATOMS: atom_id res chain seq x y z
N MET A 1 20.96 -3.90 -4.88
CA MET A 1 19.57 -3.80 -5.38
C MET A 1 18.73 -3.24 -4.25
N GLU A 2 17.93 -2.19 -4.47
CA GLU A 2 17.09 -1.63 -3.40
C GLU A 2 15.98 -2.61 -3.03
N ASN A 3 15.76 -2.84 -1.73
CA ASN A 3 14.67 -3.70 -1.26
C ASN A 3 13.36 -2.91 -1.28
N ILE A 4 12.61 -3.00 -2.37
CA ILE A 4 11.38 -2.25 -2.60
C ILE A 4 10.17 -3.19 -2.51
N ILE A 5 9.12 -2.76 -1.81
CA ILE A 5 7.78 -3.33 -1.92
C ILE A 5 6.88 -2.31 -2.62
N TYR A 6 6.26 -2.73 -3.71
CA TYR A 6 5.26 -1.94 -4.44
C TYR A 6 3.88 -2.23 -3.88
N ILE A 7 3.05 -1.21 -3.69
CA ILE A 7 1.66 -1.36 -3.25
C ILE A 7 0.74 -0.80 -4.31
N GLY A 8 -0.08 -1.64 -4.93
CA GLY A 8 -1.20 -1.19 -5.75
C GLY A 8 -2.44 -0.98 -4.87
N MET A 9 -3.14 0.13 -5.07
CA MET A 9 -4.35 0.46 -4.32
C MET A 9 -5.50 0.82 -5.27
N ASP A 10 -6.60 0.09 -5.15
CA ASP A 10 -7.90 0.50 -5.67
C ASP A 10 -8.63 1.26 -4.56
N VAL A 11 -8.83 2.55 -4.78
CA VAL A 11 -9.32 3.52 -3.79
C VAL A 11 -10.78 3.83 -4.10
N HIS A 12 -11.69 3.16 -3.41
CA HIS A 12 -13.13 3.34 -3.55
C HIS A 12 -13.74 4.05 -2.33
N LYS A 13 -14.94 4.62 -2.52
CA LYS A 13 -15.63 5.40 -1.48
C LYS A 13 -15.85 4.60 -0.19
N GLU A 14 -16.18 3.32 -0.31
CA GLU A 14 -16.55 2.46 0.82
C GLU A 14 -15.38 1.62 1.33
N SER A 15 -14.50 1.19 0.43
CA SER A 15 -13.39 0.30 0.75
C SER A 15 -12.16 0.57 -0.09
N PHE A 16 -11.00 0.25 0.45
CA PHE A 16 -9.75 0.18 -0.31
C PHE A 16 -9.34 -1.28 -0.49
N SER A 17 -8.87 -1.63 -1.69
CA SER A 17 -8.22 -2.91 -1.97
C SER A 17 -6.72 -2.66 -2.16
N LEU A 18 -5.89 -3.36 -1.40
CA LEU A 18 -4.44 -3.16 -1.33
C LEU A 18 -3.73 -4.46 -1.74
N CYS A 19 -2.77 -4.38 -2.64
CA CYS A 19 -1.91 -5.51 -3.04
C CYS A 19 -0.45 -5.10 -2.96
N ALA A 20 0.34 -5.83 -2.18
CA ALA A 20 1.77 -5.62 -2.03
C ALA A 20 2.58 -6.65 -2.85
N LEU A 21 3.53 -6.16 -3.64
CA LEU A 21 4.37 -6.92 -4.54
C LEU A 21 5.84 -6.75 -4.15
N HIS A 22 6.58 -7.85 -4.03
CA HIS A 22 8.02 -7.80 -3.78
C HIS A 22 8.75 -7.37 -5.06
N GLY A 23 9.55 -6.30 -4.99
CA GLY A 23 10.19 -5.70 -6.17
C GLY A 23 11.22 -6.61 -6.85
N THR A 24 11.88 -7.49 -6.10
CA THR A 24 12.84 -8.46 -6.66
C THR A 24 12.18 -9.72 -7.24
N THR A 25 11.30 -10.37 -6.48
CA THR A 25 10.75 -11.70 -6.85
C THR A 25 9.50 -11.58 -7.71
N GLY A 26 8.83 -10.42 -7.71
CA GLY A 26 7.53 -10.26 -8.35
C GLY A 26 6.40 -10.99 -7.62
N GLU A 27 6.64 -11.51 -6.42
CA GLU A 27 5.62 -12.23 -5.65
C GLU A 27 4.67 -11.27 -4.96
N ILE A 28 3.39 -11.66 -4.93
CA ILE A 28 2.40 -11.00 -4.07
C ILE A 28 2.68 -11.42 -2.64
N VAL A 29 3.09 -10.44 -1.81
CA VAL A 29 3.49 -10.70 -0.41
C VAL A 29 2.35 -10.50 0.57
N ARG A 30 1.33 -9.73 0.18
CA ARG A 30 0.14 -9.48 0.97
C ARG A 30 -0.97 -8.83 0.13
N GLU A 31 -2.19 -9.25 0.40
CA GLU A 31 -3.40 -8.57 -0.05
C GLU A 31 -4.28 -8.23 1.16
N ALA A 32 -5.04 -7.14 1.05
CA ALA A 32 -6.04 -6.79 2.05
C ALA A 32 -7.15 -5.94 1.42
N ARG A 33 -8.35 -6.07 1.99
CA ARG A 33 -9.43 -5.12 1.79
C ARG A 33 -9.78 -4.49 3.12
N CYS A 34 -9.93 -3.18 3.15
CA CYS A 34 -10.26 -2.43 4.37
C CYS A 34 -11.32 -1.37 4.09
N ALA A 35 -11.94 -0.84 5.16
CA ALA A 35 -12.80 0.33 5.04
C ALA A 35 -11.99 1.52 4.47
N SER A 36 -12.68 2.46 3.82
CA SER A 36 -12.11 3.70 3.28
C SER A 36 -11.56 4.61 4.39
N ASN A 37 -10.42 4.22 4.96
CA ASN A 37 -9.77 4.87 6.10
C ASN A 37 -8.25 4.77 5.96
N VAL A 38 -7.60 5.93 5.82
CA VAL A 38 -6.15 6.04 5.62
C VAL A 38 -5.33 5.41 6.75
N SER A 39 -5.83 5.40 8.00
CA SER A 39 -5.13 4.76 9.12
C SER A 39 -4.94 3.25 8.92
N LEU A 40 -5.86 2.61 8.19
CA LEU A 40 -5.77 1.19 7.85
C LEU A 40 -4.73 0.94 6.76
N VAL A 41 -4.53 1.89 5.84
CA VAL A 41 -3.43 1.86 4.85
C VAL A 41 -2.08 2.01 5.55
N LYS A 42 -1.96 2.96 6.49
CA LYS A 42 -0.74 3.11 7.31
C LYS A 42 -0.44 1.84 8.10
N LYS A 43 -1.45 1.24 8.74
CA LYS A 43 -1.31 -0.04 9.45
C LYS A 43 -0.90 -1.19 8.52
N PHE A 44 -1.35 -1.19 7.27
CA PHE A 44 -0.93 -2.17 6.28
C PHE A 44 0.57 -2.02 5.95
N VAL A 45 1.02 -0.79 5.73
CA VAL A 45 2.44 -0.45 5.48
C VAL A 45 3.33 -0.84 6.66
N GLU A 46 2.94 -0.49 7.89
CA GLU A 46 3.74 -0.81 9.08
C GLU A 46 3.92 -2.31 9.26
N LYS A 47 2.86 -3.11 9.00
CA LYS A 47 2.99 -4.58 9.03
C LYS A 47 3.96 -5.13 7.97
N LEU A 48 4.13 -4.45 6.83
CA LEU A 48 5.12 -4.85 5.83
C LEU A 48 6.54 -4.54 6.32
N LYS A 49 6.77 -3.36 6.91
CA LYS A 49 8.07 -3.00 7.51
C LYS A 49 8.45 -3.95 8.65
N THR A 50 7.52 -4.28 9.54
CA THR A 50 7.81 -5.27 10.59
C THR A 50 8.20 -6.64 10.03
N LYS A 51 7.68 -7.04 8.86
CA LYS A 51 7.98 -8.35 8.24
C LYS A 51 9.30 -8.36 7.48
N TYR A 52 9.63 -7.29 6.75
CA TYR A 52 10.77 -7.24 5.84
C TYR A 52 11.92 -6.34 6.31
N GLY A 53 11.77 -5.67 7.46
CA GLY A 53 12.73 -4.73 8.03
C GLY A 53 12.33 -3.27 7.81
N GLU A 54 12.82 -2.37 8.66
CA GLU A 54 12.56 -0.93 8.55
C GLU A 54 13.26 -0.27 7.34
N ASP A 55 14.34 -0.89 6.85
CA ASP A 55 15.12 -0.38 5.71
C ASP A 55 14.47 -0.62 4.34
N ILE A 56 13.27 -1.21 4.30
CA ILE A 56 12.54 -1.39 3.04
C ILE A 56 11.98 -0.07 2.53
N LYS A 57 12.05 0.11 1.21
CA LYS A 57 11.37 1.21 0.53
C LYS A 57 9.98 0.77 0.12
N ILE A 58 8.97 1.56 0.48
CA ILE A 58 7.60 1.35 0.04
C ILE A 58 7.29 2.33 -1.09
N LYS A 59 6.75 1.82 -2.21
CA LYS A 59 6.23 2.65 -3.30
C LYS A 59 4.76 2.30 -3.53
N ALA A 60 3.87 3.24 -3.24
CA ALA A 60 2.44 3.04 -3.44
C ALA A 60 1.97 3.69 -4.75
N GLY A 61 1.16 2.97 -5.52
CA GLY A 61 0.44 3.45 -6.69
C GLY A 61 -1.06 3.33 -6.47
N TYR A 62 -1.81 4.33 -6.92
CA TYR A 62 -3.27 4.40 -6.82
C TYR A 62 -3.82 5.22 -7.99
N GLU A 63 -5.09 5.03 -8.33
CA GLU A 63 -5.75 5.84 -9.34
C GLU A 63 -5.97 7.27 -8.83
N ALA A 64 -5.47 8.27 -9.56
CA ALA A 64 -5.55 9.68 -9.18
C ALA A 64 -6.92 10.33 -9.49
N GLY A 65 -8.02 9.67 -9.13
CA GLY A 65 -9.35 10.28 -9.09
C GLY A 65 -9.55 11.17 -7.85
N CYS A 66 -10.73 11.75 -7.67
CA CYS A 66 -11.04 12.62 -6.51
C CYS A 66 -10.70 11.96 -5.15
N LEU A 67 -10.96 10.65 -5.03
CA LEU A 67 -10.68 9.88 -3.82
C LEU A 67 -9.19 9.57 -3.67
N GLY A 68 -8.51 9.20 -4.75
CA GLY A 68 -7.07 8.96 -4.75
C GLY A 68 -6.26 10.21 -4.41
N TYR A 69 -6.63 11.37 -4.96
CA TYR A 69 -5.99 12.64 -4.62
C TYR A 69 -6.18 13.00 -3.13
N SER A 70 -7.37 12.77 -2.59
CA SER A 70 -7.64 12.98 -1.16
C SER A 70 -6.81 12.03 -0.29
N LEU A 71 -6.66 10.77 -0.70
CA LEU A 71 -5.80 9.79 -0.02
C LEU A 71 -4.33 10.23 0.00
N HIS A 72 -3.81 10.77 -1.11
CA HIS A 72 -2.44 11.25 -1.21
C HIS A 72 -2.06 12.23 -0.11
N ASN A 73 -2.92 13.24 0.11
CA ASN A 73 -2.67 14.30 1.08
C ASN A 73 -2.75 13.83 2.54
N LEU A 74 -3.26 12.62 2.78
CA LEU A 74 -3.46 12.04 4.11
C LEU A 74 -2.42 10.96 4.48
N LEU A 75 -1.71 10.40 3.48
CA LEU A 75 -0.68 9.38 3.66
C LEU A 75 0.60 10.00 4.22
#